data_AF-A0A3S1B7C2-F1
#
_entry.id   AF-A0A3S1B7C2-F1
#
_cell.length_a   1.000
_cell.length_b   1.000
_cell.length_c   1.000
_cell.angle_alpha   90.00
_cell.angle_beta   90.00
_cell.angle_gamma   90.00
#
_symmetry.space_group_name_H-M   'P 1'
#
loop_
_entity.id
_entity.type
_entity.pdbx_description
1 polymer ?
#
loop_
_entity_poly.entity_id
_entity_poly.type
_entity_poly.pdbx_seq_one_letter_code
_entity_poly.pdbx_strand_id
1 'polypeptide(L)'
;MPGSSPTLHVTGKCTFPTDGYSVKLEQVEVGTEPPGVLQLRYIVEPPKGKVPQVITVEEARYNEDTDVVYKEVQIPDCLTDLRGRQ
;
A
#
# COMPACT_ATOMS: atom_id res chain seq x y z
N MET A 1 15.14 5.82 25.41
CA MET A 1 15.13 4.54 26.16
C MET A 1 15.88 3.53 25.32
N PRO A 2 16.82 2.74 25.88
CA PRO A 2 17.46 1.67 25.10
C PRO A 2 16.47 0.51 24.97
N GLY A 3 16.19 0.06 23.74
CA GLY A 3 15.37 -1.15 23.50
C GLY A 3 14.13 -1.01 22.61
N SER A 4 13.93 0.09 21.87
CA SER A 4 12.92 0.10 20.80
C SER A 4 13.50 -0.56 19.54
N SER A 5 12.87 -1.62 19.06
CA SER A 5 13.11 -2.15 17.72
C SER A 5 12.93 -1.02 16.69
N PRO A 6 13.72 -0.97 15.61
CA PRO A 6 13.47 0.00 14.55
C PRO A 6 12.09 -0.25 13.95
N THR A 7 11.33 0.82 13.73
CA THR A 7 10.05 0.75 13.02
C THR A 7 10.26 1.18 11.58
N LEU A 8 9.91 0.31 10.63
CA LEU A 8 9.83 0.65 9.22
C LEU A 8 8.51 1.38 8.95
N HIS A 9 8.58 2.54 8.32
CA HIS A 9 7.41 3.33 7.92
C HIS A 9 7.36 3.46 6.41
N VAL A 10 6.29 2.95 5.78
CA VAL A 10 6.07 3.06 4.34
C VAL A 10 4.72 3.70 4.07
N THR A 11 4.71 4.70 3.18
CA THR A 11 3.49 5.39 2.76
C THR A 11 3.36 5.34 1.26
N GLY A 12 2.18 4.91 0.80
CA GLY A 12 1.76 4.89 -0.58
C GLY A 12 0.61 5.85 -0.82
N LYS A 13 0.45 6.34 -2.05
CA LYS A 13 -0.68 7.19 -2.43
C LYS A 13 -1.38 6.59 -3.64
N CYS A 14 -2.70 6.60 -3.59
CA CYS A 14 -3.57 6.05 -4.62
C CYS A 14 -4.55 7.11 -5.08
N THR A 15 -4.70 7.27 -6.40
CA THR A 15 -5.70 8.18 -6.96
C THR A 15 -6.86 7.37 -7.50
N PHE A 16 -8.05 7.62 -6.97
CA PHE A 16 -9.29 6.94 -7.32
C PHE A 16 -10.24 7.88 -8.07
N PRO A 17 -11.06 7.36 -9.01
CA PRO A 17 -12.03 8.17 -9.76
C PRO A 17 -13.27 8.57 -8.94
N THR A 18 -13.53 7.89 -7.83
CA THR A 18 -14.62 8.20 -6.90
C THR A 18 -14.10 8.21 -5.48
N ASP A 19 -14.85 8.87 -4.60
CA ASP A 19 -14.62 8.79 -3.16
C ASP A 19 -15.04 7.42 -2.58
N GLY A 20 -14.60 7.11 -1.37
CA GLY A 20 -15.02 5.97 -0.56
C GLY A 20 -14.28 4.66 -0.85
N TYR A 21 -13.22 4.67 -1.66
CA TYR A 21 -12.27 3.57 -1.72
C TYR A 21 -11.48 3.49 -0.42
N SER A 22 -11.27 2.29 0.10
CA SER A 22 -10.36 2.02 1.21
C SER A 22 -9.10 1.38 0.65
N VAL A 23 -7.93 1.90 1.01
CA VAL A 23 -6.66 1.36 0.55
C VAL A 23 -5.70 1.08 1.68
N LYS A 24 -5.04 -0.09 1.62
CA LYS A 24 -4.08 -0.56 2.60
C LYS A 24 -2.85 -1.10 1.89
N LEU A 25 -1.72 -1.07 2.58
CA LEU A 25 -0.49 -1.74 2.16
C LEU A 25 -0.30 -2.99 3.01
N GLU A 26 0.03 -4.11 2.37
CA GLU A 26 0.36 -5.35 3.06
C GLU A 26 1.62 -5.97 2.47
N GLN A 27 2.40 -6.64 3.31
CA GLN A 27 3.56 -7.41 2.87
C GLN A 27 3.14 -8.64 2.07
N VAL A 28 3.89 -8.91 0.99
CA VAL A 28 3.75 -10.14 0.21
C VAL A 28 4.56 -11.24 0.89
N GLU A 29 3.90 -12.32 1.33
CA GLU A 29 4.54 -13.45 2.05
C GLU A 29 5.69 -14.11 1.27
N VAL A 30 5.66 -14.05 -0.07
CA VAL A 30 6.66 -14.67 -0.96
C VAL A 30 7.83 -13.72 -1.28
N GLY A 31 7.82 -12.48 -0.79
CA GLY A 31 8.62 -11.39 -1.35
C GLY A 31 10.07 -11.25 -0.87
N THR A 32 10.59 -12.15 -0.05
CA THR A 32 11.98 -12.07 0.44
C THR A 32 13.02 -12.64 -0.52
N GLU A 33 12.67 -12.98 -1.76
CA GLU A 33 13.62 -13.32 -2.81
C GLU A 33 13.68 -12.21 -3.87
N PRO A 34 14.80 -11.47 -4.01
CA PRO A 34 16.08 -11.62 -3.31
C PRO A 34 16.06 -11.08 -1.86
N PRO A 35 16.94 -11.60 -0.98
CA PRO A 35 16.99 -11.21 0.42
C PRO A 35 17.26 -9.72 0.61
N GLY A 36 16.52 -9.10 1.52
CA GLY A 36 16.63 -7.67 1.84
C GLY A 36 15.74 -6.76 0.99
N VAL A 37 14.86 -7.32 0.16
CA VAL A 37 13.78 -6.56 -0.51
C VAL A 37 12.47 -6.80 0.23
N LEU A 38 11.78 -5.72 0.60
CA LEU A 38 10.41 -5.79 1.11
C LEU A 38 9.44 -5.55 -0.06
N GLN A 39 8.63 -6.55 -0.38
CA GLN A 39 7.56 -6.39 -1.37
C GLN A 39 6.25 -6.11 -0.66
N LEU A 40 5.63 -4.98 -0.99
CA LEU A 40 4.29 -4.60 -0.53
C LEU A 40 3.32 -4.65 -1.71
N ARG A 41 2.05 -4.91 -1.39
CA ARG A 41 0.94 -4.80 -2.34
C ARG A 41 -0.14 -3.89 -1.77
N TYR A 42 -0.85 -3.21 -2.67
CA TYR A 42 -2.07 -2.50 -2.29
C TYR A 42 -3.23 -3.47 -2.20
N ILE A 43 -4.01 -3.33 -1.13
CA ILE A 43 -5.34 -3.91 -1.01
C ILE A 43 -6.33 -2.76 -1.15
N VAL A 44 -7.09 -2.80 -2.23
CA VAL A 44 -8.10 -1.80 -2.56
C VAL A 44 -9.48 -2.41 -2.35
N GLU A 45 -10.25 -1.80 -1.46
CA GLU A 45 -11.63 -2.15 -1.18
C GLU A 45 -12.55 -1.08 -1.80
N PRO A 46 -13.48 -1.45 -2.69
CA PRO A 46 -14.38 -0.49 -3.30
C PRO A 46 -15.39 0.06 -2.27
N PRO A 47 -15.92 1.28 -2.50
CA PRO A 47 -16.95 1.86 -1.66
C PRO A 47 -18.20 1.00 -1.60
N LYS A 48 -18.81 0.92 -0.41
CA LYS A 48 -20.11 0.28 -0.23
C LYS A 48 -21.22 1.29 -0.52
N GLY A 49 -21.75 1.26 -1.75
CA GLY A 49 -22.92 2.04 -2.15
C GLY A 49 -22.63 3.12 -3.18
N LYS A 50 -23.57 4.06 -3.34
CA LYS A 50 -23.43 5.16 -4.30
C LYS A 50 -22.51 6.23 -3.72
N VAL A 51 -21.44 6.52 -4.43
CA VAL A 51 -20.46 7.56 -4.10
C VAL A 51 -20.36 8.59 -5.22
N PRO A 52 -19.99 9.84 -4.91
CA PRO A 52 -19.79 10.87 -5.93
C PRO A 52 -18.57 10.53 -6.80
N GLN A 53 -18.66 10.84 -8.10
CA GLN A 53 -17.57 10.66 -9.06
C GLN A 53 -16.58 11.82 -8.99
N VAL A 54 -15.85 11.89 -7.88
CA VAL A 54 -14.84 12.91 -7.62
C VAL A 54 -13.48 12.22 -7.46
N ILE A 55 -12.49 12.72 -8.20
CA ILE A 55 -11.12 12.22 -8.10
C ILE A 55 -10.63 12.46 -6.67
N THR A 56 -10.26 11.37 -6.00
CA THR A 56 -9.88 11.37 -4.59
C THR A 56 -8.51 10.71 -4.44
N VAL A 57 -7.66 11.28 -3.58
CA VAL A 57 -6.33 10.72 -3.28
C VAL A 57 -6.36 10.14 -1.88
N GLU A 58 -6.20 8.83 -1.79
CA GLU A 58 -6.15 8.11 -0.52
C GLU A 58 -4.71 7.71 -0.19
N GLU A 59 -4.34 7.81 1.08
CA GLU A 59 -3.03 7.41 1.58
C GLU A 59 -3.09 6.01 2.20
N ALA A 60 -2.24 5.10 1.73
CA ALA A 60 -2.04 3.80 2.35
C ALA A 60 -0.78 3.84 3.22
N ARG A 61 -0.83 3.25 4.41
CA ARG A 61 0.29 3.22 5.34
C ARG A 61 0.59 1.80 5.75
N TYR A 62 1.87 1.47 5.80
CA TYR A 62 2.40 0.22 6.34
C TYR A 62 3.45 0.55 7.40
N ASN A 63 3.31 -0.05 8.57
CA ASN A 63 4.26 0.08 9.66
C ASN A 63 4.60 -1.31 10.17
N GLU A 64 5.88 -1.57 10.37
CA GLU A 64 6.36 -2.85 10.87
C GLU A 64 7.51 -2.62 11.84
N ASP A 65 7.39 -3.17 13.05
CA ASP A 65 8.50 -3.23 13.99
C ASP A 65 9.41 -4.39 13.59
N THR A 66 10.60 -4.08 13.10
CA THR A 66 11.48 -5.07 12.48
C THR A 66 12.94 -4.72 12.70
N ASP A 67 13.72 -5.71 13.13
CA ASP A 67 15.18 -5.60 13.21
C ASP A 67 15.85 -5.93 11.86
N VAL A 68 15.06 -6.30 10.85
CA VAL A 68 15.52 -6.60 9.50
C VAL A 68 15.82 -5.29 8.77
N VAL A 69 17.05 -5.17 8.26
CA VAL A 69 17.44 -4.05 7.40
C VAL A 69 17.08 -4.37 5.95
N TYR A 70 15.98 -3.81 5.47
CA TYR A 70 15.64 -3.82 4.05
C TYR A 70 16.51 -2.83 3.28
N LYS A 71 17.08 -3.27 2.17
CA LYS A 71 17.86 -2.44 1.24
C LYS A 71 16.96 -1.72 0.24
N GLU A 72 15.81 -2.32 -0.06
CA GLU A 72 14.87 -1.84 -1.06
C GLU A 72 13.43 -2.16 -0.63
N VAL A 73 12.50 -1.24 -0.91
CA VAL A 73 11.07 -1.44 -0.75
C VAL A 73 10.42 -1.34 -2.12
N GLN A 74 9.75 -2.40 -2.53
CA GLN A 74 9.02 -2.45 -3.79
C GLN A 74 7.52 -2.30 -3.50
N ILE A 75 6.94 -1.24 -4.06
CA ILE A 75 5.52 -0.95 -4.00
C ILE A 75 5.09 -0.75 -5.45
N PRO A 76 4.13 -1.55 -5.97
CA PRO A 76 3.63 -1.33 -7.32
C PRO A 76 2.96 0.04 -7.42
N ASP A 77 2.77 0.59 -8.62
CA ASP A 77 1.95 1.78 -8.77
C ASP A 77 0.48 1.48 -8.44
N CYS A 78 -0.14 2.39 -7.70
CA CYS A 78 -1.55 2.28 -7.34
C CYS A 78 -2.46 2.82 -8.45
N LEU A 79 -2.43 2.14 -9.60
CA LEU A 79 -3.34 2.44 -10.70
C LEU A 79 -4.61 1.63 -10.51
N THR A 80 -5.69 2.27 -10.07
CA THR A 80 -7.03 1.70 -10.24
C THR A 80 -7.34 1.84 -11.72
N ASP A 81 -7.17 0.75 -12.46
CA ASP A 81 -7.32 0.70 -13.89
C ASP A 81 -8.61 1.42 -14.37
N LEU A 82 -8.44 2.56 -15.04
CA LEU A 82 -9.52 3.30 -15.70
C LEU A 82 -9.97 2.63 -17.02
N ARG A 83 -9.58 1.38 -17.29
CA ARG A 83 -9.75 0.70 -18.59
C ARG A 83 -10.20 -0.76 -18.44
N GLY A 84 -11.41 -0.97 -17.92
CA GLY A 84 -11.87 -2.34 -17.65
C GLY A 84 -13.34 -2.67 -17.83
N ARG A 85 -14.04 -2.13 -18.85
CA ARG A 85 -15.16 -2.82 -19.55
C ARG A 85 -15.55 -2.05 -20.82
N GLN A 86 -15.02 -2.49 -21.96
CA GLN A 86 -15.78 -2.47 -23.22
C GLN A 86 -16.68 -3.70 -23.24
#